data_AF-C0QEY4-F1
#
_entry.id   AF-C0QEY4-F1
#
_cell.length_a   1.000
_cell.length_b   1.000
_cell.length_c   1.000
_cell.angle_alpha   90.00
_cell.angle_beta   90.00
_cell.angle_gamma   90.00
#
_symmetry.space_group_name_H-M   'P 1'
#
loop_
_entity.id
_entity.type
_entity.pdbx_description
1 polymer ?
#
loop_
_entity_poly.entity_id
_entity_poly.type
_entity_poly.pdbx_seq_one_letter_code
_entity_poly.pdbx_strand_id
1 'polypeptide(L)'
;MKKNEQRKCQNCNELFPPDPRNINKQEYCRKPECRKASKAASQKKWLTKLENQGYFSGPDNVERVQKWRKKNPGYSRRKKPSIALQDHLPLQPAENKEDISIQSSYALQDHLTVQPAVIIGLISSFIGSTLQDDIARTLLRMEQFGQEVLLFLPQNKGDKHDCKRTGSEK
;
A
#
# COMPACT_ATOMS: atom_id res chain seq x y z
N MET A 1 -6.88 23.87 -12.51
CA MET A 1 -7.52 22.97 -11.52
C MET A 1 -9.02 23.29 -11.49
N LYS A 2 -9.92 22.33 -11.75
CA LYS A 2 -11.37 22.58 -11.67
C LYS A 2 -11.73 22.89 -10.22
N LYS A 3 -12.38 24.03 -9.96
CA LYS A 3 -12.92 24.38 -8.64
C LYS A 3 -13.86 23.24 -8.22
N ASN A 4 -13.58 22.59 -7.11
CA ASN A 4 -14.52 21.65 -6.49
C ASN A 4 -15.69 22.49 -5.95
N GLU A 5 -16.70 22.70 -6.79
CA GLU A 5 -17.94 23.34 -6.37
C GLU A 5 -18.56 22.52 -5.23
N GLN A 6 -18.76 23.18 -4.10
CA GLN A 6 -19.38 22.55 -2.94
C GLN A 6 -20.84 22.22 -3.29
N ARG A 7 -21.27 20.99 -2.98
CA ARG A 7 -22.65 20.53 -3.19
C ARG A 7 -23.38 20.47 -1.87
N LYS A 8 -24.69 20.67 -1.90
CA LYS A 8 -25.57 20.50 -0.74
C LYS A 8 -25.96 19.03 -0.57
N CYS A 9 -25.77 18.47 0.62
CA CYS A 9 -26.14 17.09 0.91
C CYS A 9 -27.67 16.94 1.05
N GLN A 10 -28.25 15.95 0.38
CA GLN A 10 -29.69 15.65 0.44
C GLN A 10 -30.18 15.14 1.81
N ASN A 11 -29.28 14.71 2.71
CA ASN A 11 -29.65 14.24 4.05
C ASN A 11 -29.47 15.30 5.14
N CYS A 12 -28.24 15.81 5.32
CA CYS A 12 -27.94 16.76 6.39
C CYS A 12 -27.99 18.23 5.95
N ASN A 13 -28.27 18.51 4.68
CA ASN A 13 -28.34 19.87 4.10
C ASN A 13 -27.05 20.70 4.16
N GLU A 14 -25.95 20.15 4.66
CA GLU A 14 -24.65 20.83 4.69
C GLU A 14 -23.97 20.83 3.32
N LEU A 15 -23.17 21.87 3.08
CA LEU A 15 -22.28 21.96 1.93
C LEU A 15 -21.07 21.05 2.13
N PHE A 16 -20.72 20.28 1.11
CA PHE A 16 -19.58 19.37 1.12
C PHE A 16 -18.83 19.41 -0.22
N PRO A 17 -17.50 19.22 -0.20
CA PRO A 17 -16.74 19.01 -1.44
C PRO A 17 -17.03 17.60 -1.99
N PRO A 18 -17.59 17.47 -3.20
CA PRO A 18 -17.81 16.16 -3.81
C PRO A 18 -16.50 15.46 -4.17
N ASP A 19 -16.52 14.13 -4.19
CA ASP A 19 -15.39 13.29 -4.62
C ASP A 19 -15.11 13.52 -6.11
N PRO A 20 -13.87 13.88 -6.52
CA PRO A 20 -13.50 14.08 -7.92
C PRO A 20 -13.91 12.95 -8.86
N ARG A 21 -13.89 11.70 -8.39
CA ARG A 21 -14.26 10.52 -9.18
C ARG A 21 -15.76 10.42 -9.42
N ASN A 22 -16.56 11.09 -8.60
CA ASN A 22 -18.02 11.00 -8.60
C ASN A 22 -18.71 12.37 -8.54
N ILE A 23 -18.05 13.43 -9.00
CA ILE A 23 -18.56 14.82 -8.90
C ILE A 23 -20.00 14.93 -9.40
N ASN A 24 -20.28 14.32 -10.55
CA ASN A 24 -21.58 14.45 -11.21
C ASN A 24 -22.70 13.71 -10.48
N LYS A 25 -22.42 12.58 -9.81
CA LYS A 25 -23.46 11.72 -9.22
C LYS A 25 -23.52 11.77 -7.68
N GLN A 26 -22.55 12.39 -7.00
CA GLN A 26 -22.54 12.42 -5.55
C GLN A 26 -23.56 13.43 -4.98
N GLU A 27 -24.65 12.91 -4.44
CA GLU A 27 -25.73 13.70 -3.81
C GLU A 27 -25.63 13.78 -2.27
N TYR A 28 -24.86 12.89 -1.66
CA TYR A 28 -24.72 12.76 -0.22
C TYR A 28 -23.27 12.98 0.21
N CYS A 29 -23.06 13.63 1.36
CA CYS A 29 -21.72 13.77 1.94
C CYS A 29 -21.23 12.45 2.55
N ARG A 30 -19.95 12.40 2.95
CA ARG A 30 -19.30 11.17 3.46
C ARG A 30 -19.63 10.84 4.93
N LYS A 31 -20.43 11.67 5.62
CA LYS A 31 -20.84 11.41 7.01
C LYS A 31 -21.55 10.04 7.13
N PRO A 32 -21.35 9.28 8.21
CA PRO A 32 -21.89 7.92 8.34
C PRO A 32 -23.41 7.88 8.21
N GLU A 33 -24.11 8.81 8.82
CA GLU A 33 -25.58 8.91 8.73
C GLU A 33 -26.04 9.24 7.30
N CYS A 34 -25.36 10.14 6.60
CA CYS A 34 -25.67 10.47 5.21
C CYS A 34 -25.38 9.30 4.25
N ARG A 35 -24.38 8.47 4.53
CA ARG A 35 -24.12 7.24 3.75
C ARG A 35 -25.23 6.21 3.96
N LYS A 36 -25.72 6.03 5.19
CA LYS A 36 -26.88 5.16 5.47
C LYS A 36 -28.12 5.66 4.73
N ALA A 37 -28.41 6.96 4.79
CA ALA A 37 -29.51 7.58 4.07
C ALA A 37 -29.41 7.39 2.55
N SER A 38 -28.21 7.61 1.99
CA SER A 38 -27.94 7.39 0.56
C SER A 38 -28.22 5.94 0.13
N LYS A 39 -27.76 4.96 0.93
CA LYS A 39 -28.02 3.54 0.68
C LYS A 39 -29.52 3.23 0.75
N ALA A 40 -30.22 3.73 1.76
CA ALA A 40 -31.65 3.53 1.93
C ALA A 40 -32.46 4.13 0.77
N ALA A 41 -32.14 5.36 0.36
CA ALA A 41 -32.77 6.02 -0.80
C ALA A 41 -32.54 5.24 -2.10
N SER A 42 -31.30 4.81 -2.34
CA SER A 42 -30.94 4.00 -3.51
C SER A 42 -31.67 2.65 -3.51
N GLN A 43 -31.74 2.00 -2.35
CA GLN A 43 -32.46 0.73 -2.20
C GLN A 43 -33.96 0.90 -2.42
N LYS A 44 -34.57 1.97 -1.87
CA LYS A 44 -36.00 2.28 -2.10
C LYS A 44 -36.28 2.48 -3.59
N LYS A 45 -35.47 3.31 -4.27
CA LYS A 45 -35.60 3.54 -5.71
C LYS A 45 -35.46 2.26 -6.52
N TRP A 46 -34.56 1.37 -6.11
CA TRP A 46 -34.36 0.08 -6.77
C TRP A 46 -35.55 -0.87 -6.55
N LEU A 47 -36.09 -0.93 -5.34
CA LEU A 47 -37.27 -1.72 -4.98
C LEU A 47 -38.58 -1.20 -5.58
N THR A 48 -38.66 0.07 -5.98
CA THR A 48 -39.85 0.62 -6.65
C THR A 48 -40.13 -0.06 -7.99
N LYS A 49 -39.10 -0.60 -8.66
CA LYS A 49 -39.28 -1.38 -9.89
C LYS A 49 -40.03 -2.67 -9.57
N LEU A 50 -41.09 -2.95 -10.34
CA LEU A 50 -41.96 -4.13 -10.12
C LEU A 50 -41.17 -5.44 -10.06
N GLU A 51 -40.20 -5.61 -10.96
CA GLU A 51 -39.27 -6.76 -11.02
C GLU A 51 -38.49 -6.99 -9.72
N ASN A 52 -38.24 -5.95 -8.92
CA ASN A 52 -37.37 -5.99 -7.75
C ASN A 52 -38.12 -6.04 -6.41
N GLN A 53 -39.45 -5.80 -6.39
CA GLN A 53 -40.23 -5.68 -5.16
C GLN A 53 -40.10 -6.91 -4.25
N GLY A 54 -40.07 -8.10 -4.86
CA GLY A 54 -39.90 -9.37 -4.17
C GLY A 54 -38.46 -9.88 -4.11
N TYR A 55 -37.43 -9.12 -4.53
CA TYR A 55 -36.11 -9.71 -4.72
C TYR A 55 -35.51 -10.33 -3.45
N PHE A 56 -35.74 -9.73 -2.27
CA PHE A 56 -35.16 -10.25 -1.03
C PHE A 56 -35.99 -11.38 -0.38
N SER A 57 -37.29 -11.45 -0.65
CA SER A 57 -38.25 -12.39 -0.02
C SER A 57 -38.87 -13.39 -0.98
N GLY A 58 -38.64 -13.23 -2.28
CA GLY A 58 -39.27 -14.01 -3.34
C GLY A 58 -38.72 -15.44 -3.45
N PRO A 59 -39.50 -16.35 -4.04
CA PRO A 59 -39.17 -17.77 -4.10
C PRO A 59 -37.81 -18.03 -4.77
N ASP A 60 -37.49 -17.32 -5.85
CA ASP A 60 -36.23 -17.48 -6.58
C ASP A 60 -35.00 -17.15 -5.72
N ASN A 61 -35.08 -16.06 -4.96
CA ASN A 61 -33.98 -15.66 -4.08
C ASN A 61 -33.83 -16.63 -2.91
N VAL A 62 -34.95 -17.10 -2.35
CA VAL A 62 -34.95 -18.12 -1.30
C VAL A 62 -34.32 -19.42 -1.82
N GLU A 63 -34.73 -19.90 -2.98
CA GLU A 63 -34.20 -21.11 -3.59
C GLU A 63 -32.70 -20.98 -3.89
N ARG A 64 -32.28 -19.82 -4.45
CA ARG A 64 -30.88 -19.49 -4.70
C ARG A 64 -30.04 -19.55 -3.42
N VAL A 65 -30.52 -18.96 -2.33
CA VAL A 65 -29.83 -18.97 -1.04
C VAL A 65 -29.78 -20.39 -0.47
N GLN A 66 -30.86 -21.18 -0.59
CA GLN A 66 -30.87 -22.58 -0.16
C GLN A 66 -29.87 -23.42 -0.94
N LYS A 67 -29.85 -23.33 -2.27
CA LYS A 67 -28.86 -24.00 -3.16
C LYS A 67 -27.44 -23.61 -2.77
N TRP A 68 -27.19 -22.32 -2.56
CA TRP A 68 -25.88 -21.83 -2.15
C TRP A 68 -25.45 -22.38 -0.78
N ARG A 69 -26.36 -22.45 0.21
CA ARG A 69 -26.09 -23.03 1.54
C ARG A 69 -25.79 -24.53 1.47
N LYS A 70 -26.53 -25.29 0.64
CA LYS A 70 -26.26 -26.72 0.39
C LYS A 70 -24.86 -26.93 -0.20
N LYS A 71 -24.44 -26.07 -1.13
CA LYS A 71 -23.11 -26.12 -1.77
C LYS A 71 -21.97 -25.65 -0.84
N ASN A 72 -22.25 -24.76 0.11
CA ASN A 72 -21.25 -24.18 1.01
C ASN A 72 -21.53 -24.53 2.48
N PRO A 73 -21.51 -25.83 2.85
CA PRO A 73 -21.74 -26.25 4.22
C PRO A 73 -20.64 -25.67 5.13
N GLY A 74 -21.05 -25.06 6.25
CA GLY A 74 -20.11 -24.49 7.22
C GLY A 74 -19.69 -23.04 6.97
N TYR A 75 -20.13 -22.38 5.90
CA TYR A 75 -19.83 -20.95 5.69
C TYR A 75 -20.34 -20.06 6.83
N SER A 76 -21.51 -20.37 7.39
CA SER A 76 -22.09 -19.63 8.53
C SER A 76 -21.39 -19.93 9.86
N ARG A 77 -20.57 -20.99 9.93
CA ARG A 77 -19.79 -21.25 11.13
C ARG A 77 -18.73 -20.17 11.20
N ARG A 78 -18.80 -19.32 12.24
CA ARG A 78 -17.65 -18.48 12.60
C ARG A 78 -16.49 -19.44 12.80
N LYS A 79 -15.52 -19.41 11.89
CA LYS A 79 -14.20 -19.91 12.22
C LYS A 79 -13.82 -19.15 13.50
N LYS A 80 -13.39 -19.86 14.54
CA LYS A 80 -12.64 -19.21 15.63
C LYS A 80 -11.62 -18.32 14.93
N PRO A 81 -11.42 -17.05 15.34
CA PRO A 81 -10.36 -16.27 14.76
C PRO A 81 -9.12 -17.14 14.89
N SER A 82 -8.64 -17.70 13.77
CA SER A 82 -7.22 -17.94 13.68
C SER A 82 -6.71 -16.55 13.93
N ILE A 83 -5.97 -16.37 15.04
CA ILE A 83 -5.08 -15.23 15.21
C ILE A 83 -4.61 -14.93 13.80
N ALA A 84 -5.00 -13.76 13.28
CA ALA A 84 -4.61 -13.42 11.92
C ALA A 84 -3.12 -13.73 11.88
N LEU A 85 -2.66 -14.48 10.89
CA LEU A 85 -1.23 -14.79 10.68
C LEU A 85 -0.42 -13.51 10.38
N GLN A 86 -0.86 -12.36 10.89
CA GLN A 86 0.04 -11.37 11.43
C GLN A 86 0.65 -12.00 12.68
N ASP A 87 1.79 -12.66 12.47
CA ASP A 87 2.71 -12.96 13.55
C ASP A 87 2.84 -11.69 14.40
N HIS A 88 2.26 -11.72 15.59
CA HIS A 88 2.60 -10.74 16.61
C HIS A 88 4.09 -10.95 16.84
N LEU A 89 4.90 -10.01 16.34
CA LEU A 89 6.32 -9.91 16.69
C LEU A 89 6.42 -10.16 18.20
N PRO A 90 7.07 -11.24 18.64
CA PRO A 90 7.19 -11.49 20.06
C PRO A 90 7.91 -10.29 20.66
N LEU A 91 7.29 -9.67 21.68
CA LEU A 91 7.98 -8.72 22.54
C LEU A 91 9.20 -9.46 23.11
N GLN A 92 10.38 -9.16 22.58
CA GLN A 92 11.60 -9.65 23.19
C GLN A 92 11.74 -8.98 24.57
N PRO A 93 12.02 -9.75 25.63
CA PRO A 93 12.30 -9.17 26.92
C PRO A 93 13.54 -8.28 26.82
N ALA A 94 13.51 -7.13 27.48
CA ALA A 94 14.68 -6.28 27.64
C ALA A 94 15.72 -7.05 28.45
N GLU A 95 16.64 -7.74 27.76
CA GLU A 95 17.84 -8.25 28.39
C GLU A 95 18.82 -7.09 28.59
N ASN A 96 19.25 -7.00 29.84
CA ASN A 96 20.07 -5.95 30.37
C ASN A 96 21.39 -5.86 29.61
N LYS A 97 21.80 -4.60 29.37
CA LYS A 97 23.10 -4.25 28.81
C LYS A 97 24.21 -4.75 29.74
N GLU A 98 24.93 -5.77 29.33
CA GLU A 98 26.32 -5.94 29.73
C GLU A 98 27.20 -5.98 28.48
N ASP A 99 27.72 -4.78 28.21
CA ASP A 99 29.03 -4.44 27.69
C ASP A 99 29.93 -5.62 27.26
N ILE A 100 30.05 -5.83 25.93
CA ILE A 100 31.25 -6.42 25.35
C ILE A 100 31.65 -5.60 24.12
N SER A 101 32.57 -4.68 24.37
CA SER A 101 33.49 -4.12 23.39
C SER A 101 34.25 -5.24 22.67
N ILE A 102 33.82 -5.62 21.46
CA ILE A 102 34.71 -6.16 20.43
C ILE A 102 34.27 -5.59 19.07
N GLN A 103 35.11 -4.69 18.55
CA GLN A 103 35.11 -4.29 17.15
C GLN A 103 35.18 -5.52 16.24
N SER A 104 34.20 -5.68 15.36
CA SER A 104 34.41 -6.36 14.09
C SER A 104 33.38 -5.85 13.09
N SER A 105 33.81 -4.92 12.24
CA SER A 105 33.39 -4.75 10.84
C SER A 105 31.98 -5.26 10.46
N TYR A 106 30.90 -4.67 11.00
CA TYR A 106 29.59 -4.87 10.40
C TYR A 106 29.55 -4.01 9.13
N ALA A 107 29.56 -4.67 7.97
CA ALA A 107 29.46 -3.98 6.70
C ALA A 107 28.17 -3.15 6.70
N LEU A 108 28.19 -1.94 6.12
CA LEU A 108 27.03 -1.04 6.01
C LEU A 108 25.75 -1.76 5.52
N GLN A 109 25.93 -2.80 4.71
CA GLN A 109 24.91 -3.68 4.18
C GLN A 109 24.13 -4.43 5.28
N ASP A 110 24.80 -4.92 6.32
CA ASP A 110 24.17 -5.66 7.42
C ASP A 110 23.39 -4.75 8.38
N HIS A 111 23.69 -3.45 8.41
CA HIS A 111 22.93 -2.49 9.20
C HIS A 111 21.63 -2.06 8.50
N LEU A 112 21.65 -2.03 7.16
CA LEU A 112 20.50 -1.68 6.33
C LEU A 112 19.44 -2.80 6.31
N THR A 113 19.85 -4.06 6.36
CA THR A 113 18.92 -5.21 6.42
C THR A 113 18.17 -5.29 7.76
N VAL A 114 18.72 -4.74 8.84
CA VAL A 114 18.13 -4.79 10.19
C VAL A 114 17.13 -3.65 10.47
N GLN A 115 17.18 -2.54 9.72
CA GLN A 115 16.31 -1.37 9.95
C GLN A 115 15.51 -0.95 8.71
N PRO A 116 14.46 -1.70 8.32
CA PRO A 116 13.63 -1.38 7.15
C PRO A 116 12.97 0.01 7.24
N ALA A 117 12.72 0.53 8.45
CA ALA A 117 12.11 1.84 8.65
C ALA A 117 12.96 3.01 8.13
N VAL A 118 14.29 2.95 8.28
CA VAL A 118 15.19 4.03 7.85
C VAL A 118 15.23 4.11 6.32
N ILE A 119 15.31 2.96 5.65
CA ILE A 119 15.29 2.87 4.18
C ILE A 119 13.96 3.39 3.63
N ILE A 120 12.85 2.95 4.21
CA ILE A 120 11.50 3.41 3.84
C ILE A 120 11.38 4.93 4.03
N GLY A 121 11.87 5.47 5.14
CA GLY A 121 11.87 6.91 5.41
C GLY A 121 12.70 7.72 4.41
N LEU A 122 13.90 7.25 4.06
CA LEU A 122 14.77 7.91 3.08
C LEU A 122 14.15 7.92 1.68
N ILE A 123 13.64 6.78 1.23
CA ILE A 123 12.99 6.67 -0.09
C ILE A 123 11.73 7.53 -0.13
N SER A 124 10.92 7.49 0.93
CA SER A 124 9.73 8.32 1.03
C SER A 124 10.06 9.81 1.01
N SER A 125 11.12 10.23 1.72
CA SER A 125 11.62 11.60 1.68
C SER A 125 12.14 12.01 0.30
N PHE A 126 12.76 11.08 -0.42
CA PHE A 126 13.33 11.33 -1.75
C PHE A 126 12.25 11.52 -2.82
N ILE A 127 11.18 10.72 -2.79
CA ILE A 127 10.10 10.77 -3.79
C ILE A 127 8.91 11.66 -3.38
N GLY A 128 8.84 12.07 -2.11
CA GLY A 128 7.72 12.82 -1.55
C GLY A 128 6.42 12.01 -1.46
N SER A 129 6.50 10.69 -1.43
CA SER A 129 5.34 9.77 -1.37
C SER A 129 5.53 8.76 -0.25
N THR A 130 4.47 8.51 0.52
CA THR A 130 4.42 7.44 1.53
C THR A 130 3.67 6.21 1.00
N LEU A 131 3.27 6.20 -0.28
CA LEU A 131 2.54 5.10 -0.88
C LEU A 131 3.49 3.91 -1.07
N GLN A 132 3.08 2.75 -0.55
CA GLN A 132 3.91 1.54 -0.56
C GLN A 132 4.32 1.13 -1.98
N ASP A 133 3.42 1.25 -2.96
CA ASP A 133 3.71 0.93 -4.37
C ASP A 133 4.78 1.87 -4.97
N ASP A 134 4.77 3.14 -4.60
CA ASP A 134 5.75 4.13 -5.07
C ASP A 134 7.12 3.88 -4.44
N ILE A 135 7.13 3.53 -3.14
CA ILE A 135 8.33 3.19 -2.39
C ILE A 135 8.94 1.90 -2.94
N ALA A 136 8.14 0.86 -3.17
CA ALA A 136 8.60 -0.41 -3.73
C ALA A 136 9.17 -0.25 -5.14
N ARG A 137 8.48 0.49 -6.02
CA ARG A 137 8.99 0.79 -7.38
C ARG A 137 10.30 1.56 -7.35
N THR A 138 10.41 2.54 -6.47
CA THR A 138 11.63 3.35 -6.35
C THR A 138 12.78 2.54 -5.78
N LEU A 139 12.53 1.71 -4.77
CA LEU A 139 13.53 0.82 -4.17
C LEU A 139 14.14 -0.10 -5.23
N LEU A 140 13.30 -0.78 -6.03
CA LEU A 140 13.76 -1.66 -7.11
C LEU A 140 14.61 -0.93 -8.15
N ARG A 141 14.23 0.30 -8.51
CA ARG A 141 14.99 1.12 -9.47
C ARG A 141 16.34 1.57 -8.89
N MET A 142 16.37 1.96 -7.62
CA MET A 142 17.60 2.33 -6.91
C MET A 142 18.53 1.13 -6.74
N GLU A 143 17.99 -0.06 -6.48
CA GLU A 143 18.75 -1.31 -6.43
C GLU A 143 19.37 -1.63 -7.78
N GLN A 144 18.58 -1.59 -8.86
CA GLN A 144 19.08 -1.82 -10.22
C GLN A 144 20.19 -0.82 -10.59
N PHE A 145 19.98 0.47 -10.30
CA PHE A 145 21.01 1.48 -10.52
C PHE A 145 22.27 1.24 -9.68
N GLY A 146 22.12 0.85 -8.41
CA GLY A 146 23.23 0.47 -7.55
C GLY A 146 24.02 -0.72 -8.11
N GLN A 147 23.33 -1.74 -8.60
CA GLN A 147 23.95 -2.90 -9.25
C GLN A 147 24.68 -2.49 -10.53
N GLU A 148 24.10 -1.62 -11.35
CA GLU A 148 24.76 -1.08 -12.55
C GLU A 148 26.05 -0.33 -12.20
N VAL A 149 26.03 0.52 -11.17
CA VAL A 149 27.22 1.26 -10.70
C VAL A 149 28.29 0.31 -10.14
N LEU A 150 27.90 -0.72 -9.40
CA LEU A 150 28.83 -1.70 -8.84
C LEU A 150 29.44 -2.63 -9.90
N LEU A 151 28.68 -2.96 -10.94
CA LEU A 151 29.15 -3.75 -12.08
C LEU A 151 30.03 -2.91 -13.03
N PHE A 152 29.88 -1.58 -13.03
CA PHE A 152 30.76 -0.61 -13.69
C PHE A 152 31.99 -0.26 -12.82
N LEU A 153 32.72 -1.25 -12.31
CA LEU A 153 34.11 -1.02 -11.91
C LEU A 153 34.93 -0.75 -13.18
N PRO A 154 35.67 0.36 -13.28
CA PRO A 154 36.45 0.68 -14.47
C PRO A 154 37.46 -0.44 -14.70
N GLN A 155 37.41 -1.07 -15.87
CA GLN A 155 38.53 -1.82 -16.38
C GLN A 155 39.68 -0.83 -16.62
N ASN A 156 40.46 -0.58 -15.58
CA ASN A 156 41.81 -0.02 -15.70
C ASN A 156 42.66 -1.04 -16.44
N LYS A 157 42.50 -1.12 -17.77
CA LYS A 157 43.55 -1.60 -18.65
C LYS A 157 44.62 -0.51 -18.60
N GLY A 158 45.61 -0.71 -17.75
CA GLY A 158 46.83 0.10 -17.73
C GLY A 158 47.50 -0.02 -19.09
N ASP A 159 47.21 0.93 -19.98
CA ASP A 159 47.93 1.06 -21.22
C ASP A 159 49.30 1.66 -20.88
N LYS A 160 50.34 0.82 -20.97
CA LYS A 160 51.72 1.25 -20.78
C LYS A 160 52.08 2.17 -21.96
N HIS A 161 52.07 3.48 -21.73
CA HIS A 161 52.77 4.40 -22.60
C HIS A 161 54.23 4.50 -22.13
N ASP A 162 55.11 3.72 -22.77
CA ASP A 162 56.55 3.88 -22.65
C ASP A 162 56.96 5.23 -23.25
N CYS A 163 57.15 6.24 -22.41
CA CYS A 163 57.85 7.46 -22.78
C CYS A 163 59.36 7.21 -22.61
N LYS A 164 60.05 6.84 -23.70
CA LYS A 164 61.51 6.92 -23.74
C LYS A 164 61.93 8.38 -23.73
N ARG A 165 62.40 8.85 -22.57
CA ARG A 165 63.10 10.13 -22.44
C ARG A 165 64.54 9.93 -22.90
N THR A 166 64.88 10.53 -24.03
CA THR A 166 66.27 10.80 -24.41
C THR A 166 66.85 11.81 -23.42
N GLY A 167 68.04 11.50 -22.90
CA GLY A 167 68.74 12.35 -21.93
C GLY A 167 70.21 11.93 -21.86
N SER A 168 71.00 12.55 -22.73
CA SER A 168 72.46 12.59 -22.72
C SER A 168 72.97 13.24 -21.42
N GLU A 169 74.04 12.68 -20.83
CA GLU A 169 75.25 13.38 -20.35
C GLU A 169 76.04 12.51 -19.35
N LYS A 170 77.19 11.99 -19.80
CA LYS A 170 78.52 12.54 -19.52
C LYS A 170 79.54 11.94 -20.48
#